data_AF-A0AA88YHU8-F1
#
_entry.id   AF-A0AA88YHU8-F1
#
_cell.length_a   1.000
_cell.length_b   1.000
_cell.length_c   1.000
_cell.angle_alpha   90.00
_cell.angle_beta   90.00
_cell.angle_gamma   90.00
#
_symmetry.space_group_name_H-M   'P 1'
#
loop_
_entity.id
_entity.type
_entity.pdbx_description
1 polymer ?
#
loop_
_entity_poly.entity_id
_entity_poly.type
_entity_poly.pdbx_seq_one_letter_code
_entity_poly.pdbx_strand_id
1 'polypeptide(L)'
;MEFREMMMEVTGGIEHFSYVTIASVCIGIFKTLFHQQQNELEVTDTDKESSSWLPVKFEDGDNFVYYDSVWIPLEEISSKGNIKLGKVRFCKSLIAAFPSTGYVPKDNYSKISIQWLEWIMEKNKRGGNNVQIQHALNGGEYKIPDTNYRCDGYDRVSNTIYEFYGCTFHGCTTCFPNDRSTLLHPSTKQTVEELYTVTMKREKELRTRGYKVVTKWEHEFHLDMKRNDNLRTFVIGLDLHERLNPRDNMSEYFGLAKIKILPPRGLYHPVLPYSSNGKLKFPLCRQCADTESAASCTCSDEERSLIGTWCTPEIDIALMKGYKISKIYEVYHSQESTKYNPASREGGLFAGYVNMFLKIKQEASGFPTNCETEEEKRDYIKTYEENEGIKLDYDKIVKNKGLRSLAKLCLDSFGGKFGQRLGLKQSQFMHESEEEYLFKILTDPRKKLHNFHIITKDIMRIEWNEDPLF
;
A
#
# COMPACT_ATOMS: atom_id res chain seq x y z
N MET A 1 5.32 18.51 45.17
CA MET A 1 5.67 18.16 43.79
C MET A 1 4.42 18.29 42.95
N GLU A 2 4.36 19.34 42.14
CA GLU A 2 3.29 19.48 41.16
C GLU A 2 3.42 18.35 40.13
N PHE A 3 2.29 17.84 39.63
CA PHE A 3 2.20 16.73 38.68
C PHE A 3 3.15 16.86 37.47
N ARG A 4 3.49 18.10 37.08
CA ARG A 4 4.46 18.44 36.04
C ARG A 4 5.88 17.98 36.35
N GLU A 5 6.38 18.20 37.56
CA GLU A 5 7.75 17.81 37.97
C GLU A 5 7.88 16.30 38.02
N MET A 6 6.86 15.61 38.56
CA MET A 6 6.83 14.16 38.66
C MET A 6 6.82 13.48 37.27
N MET A 7 6.14 14.06 36.29
CA MET A 7 6.11 13.53 34.93
C MET A 7 7.43 13.77 34.18
N MET A 8 8.13 14.89 34.41
CA MET A 8 9.43 15.15 33.79
C MET A 8 10.53 14.20 34.28
N GLU A 9 10.48 13.77 35.54
CA GLU A 9 11.37 12.71 36.06
C GLU A 9 11.13 11.35 35.37
N VAL A 10 9.85 11.00 35.13
CA VAL A 10 9.47 9.68 34.59
C VAL A 10 9.79 9.54 33.09
N THR A 11 9.84 10.63 32.33
CA THR A 11 10.04 10.58 30.87
C THR A 11 11.40 11.10 30.39
N GLY A 12 12.35 11.27 31.32
CA GLY A 12 13.73 11.62 30.99
C GLY A 12 13.90 13.07 30.56
N GLY A 13 13.15 14.01 31.15
CA GLY A 13 13.29 15.45 30.90
C GLY A 13 12.48 16.02 29.74
N ILE A 14 11.55 15.25 29.16
CA ILE A 14 10.68 15.74 28.09
C ILE A 14 9.53 16.55 28.69
N GLU A 15 9.38 17.81 28.25
CA GLU A 15 8.26 18.63 28.65
C GLU A 15 6.99 18.18 27.90
N HIS A 16 5.97 17.71 28.64
CA HIS A 16 4.80 17.05 28.05
C HIS A 16 3.77 18.05 27.50
N PHE A 17 3.79 19.27 28.02
CA PHE A 17 2.86 20.34 27.68
C PHE A 17 3.27 21.11 26.42
N SER A 18 4.49 20.89 25.90
CA SER A 18 4.94 21.42 24.61
C SER A 18 4.45 20.60 23.41
N TYR A 19 3.69 19.53 23.63
CA TYR A 19 3.10 18.70 22.58
C TYR A 19 1.58 18.74 22.61
N VAL A 20 0.97 18.89 21.42
CA VAL A 20 -0.47 19.09 21.24
C VAL A 20 -1.29 17.79 21.39
N THR A 21 -0.66 16.63 21.21
CA THR A 21 -1.33 15.32 21.32
C THR A 21 -0.51 14.31 22.10
N ILE A 22 -1.21 13.38 22.78
CA ILE A 22 -0.59 12.26 23.51
C ILE A 22 0.27 11.40 22.57
N ALA A 23 -0.13 11.23 21.31
CA ALA A 23 0.65 10.47 20.34
C ALA A 23 2.01 11.14 20.02
N SER A 24 2.03 12.47 19.92
CA SER A 24 3.26 13.25 19.72
C SER A 24 4.20 13.15 20.92
N VAL A 25 3.65 13.21 22.14
CA VAL A 25 4.40 12.99 23.40
C VAL A 25 5.02 11.59 23.41
N CYS A 26 4.24 10.54 23.08
CA CYS A 26 4.73 9.16 23.06
C CYS A 26 5.82 8.93 22.01
N ILE A 27 5.74 9.58 20.84
CA ILE A 27 6.77 9.50 19.80
C ILE A 27 8.05 10.23 20.23
N GLY A 28 7.93 11.40 20.89
CA GLY A 28 9.07 12.11 21.49
C GLY A 28 9.79 11.23 22.51
N ILE A 29 9.04 10.65 23.46
CA ILE A 29 9.56 9.71 24.46
C ILE A 29 10.22 8.49 23.81
N PHE A 30 9.60 7.93 22.76
CA PHE A 30 10.15 6.77 22.06
C PHE A 30 11.49 7.06 21.38
N LYS A 31 11.62 8.22 20.73
CA LYS A 31 12.86 8.65 20.08
C LYS A 31 13.98 8.84 21.09
N THR A 32 13.72 9.53 22.20
CA THR A 32 14.71 9.84 23.23
C THR A 32 15.18 8.61 23.99
N LEU A 33 14.28 7.66 24.29
CA LEU A 33 14.61 6.48 25.10
C LEU A 33 15.09 5.27 24.28
N PHE A 34 14.67 5.11 23.02
CA PHE A 34 14.87 3.85 22.27
C PHE A 34 15.52 4.03 20.88
N HIS A 35 15.81 5.25 20.42
CA HIS A 35 16.38 5.52 19.09
C HIS A 35 17.83 6.03 19.13
N GLN A 36 18.63 5.65 20.13
CA GLN A 36 20.07 5.95 20.12
C GLN A 36 20.79 5.08 19.08
N GLN A 37 21.14 5.68 17.94
CA GLN A 37 22.04 5.06 16.95
C GLN A 37 23.48 5.20 17.45
N GLN A 38 24.22 4.10 17.56
CA GLN A 38 25.64 4.14 17.90
C GLN A 38 26.47 4.24 16.62
N ASN A 39 26.98 5.44 16.37
CA ASN A 39 27.89 5.77 15.27
C ASN A 39 29.25 6.15 15.85
N GLU A 40 30.34 5.81 15.15
CA GLU A 40 31.69 6.24 15.47
C GLU A 40 32.24 7.10 14.34
N LEU A 41 32.99 8.14 14.68
CA LEU A 41 33.66 9.03 13.75
C LEU A 41 35.17 8.84 13.88
N GLU A 42 35.83 8.68 12.74
CA GLU A 42 37.28 8.67 12.66
C GLU A 42 37.84 10.07 12.95
N VAL A 43 38.68 10.18 13.97
CA VAL A 43 39.34 11.42 14.38
C VAL A 43 40.84 11.20 14.34
N THR A 44 41.52 11.96 13.47
CA THR A 44 42.97 11.90 13.30
C THR A 44 43.59 13.15 13.91
N ASP A 45 44.41 12.95 14.96
CA ASP A 45 45.19 14.03 15.60
C ASP A 45 46.50 14.21 14.82
N THR A 46 46.70 15.39 14.24
CA THR A 46 47.88 15.66 13.40
C THR A 46 49.17 15.83 14.22
N ASP A 47 49.08 16.08 15.53
CA ASP A 47 50.26 16.25 16.40
C ASP A 47 50.78 14.90 16.92
N LYS A 48 49.94 13.86 16.93
CA LYS A 48 50.23 12.53 17.48
C LYS A 48 50.29 11.41 16.44
N GLU A 49 50.12 11.72 15.15
CA GLU A 49 50.05 10.77 14.01
C GLU A 49 49.21 9.51 14.30
N SER A 50 48.11 9.66 15.05
CA SER A 50 47.26 8.54 15.45
C SER A 50 45.80 8.81 15.10
N SER A 51 45.16 7.79 14.52
CA SER A 51 43.74 7.80 14.18
C SER A 51 42.97 6.95 15.19
N SER A 52 41.87 7.50 15.69
CA SER A 52 41.00 6.87 16.68
C SER A 52 39.54 6.99 16.28
N TRP A 53 38.75 5.96 16.57
CA TRP A 53 37.30 5.95 16.33
C TRP A 53 36.59 6.38 17.60
N LEU A 54 35.89 7.52 17.54
CA LEU A 54 35.22 8.12 18.70
C LEU A 54 33.70 8.09 18.55
N PRO A 55 32.94 7.80 19.62
CA PRO A 55 31.48 7.80 19.58
C PRO A 55 30.90 9.16 19.15
N VAL A 56 29.87 9.14 18.30
CA VAL A 56 29.13 10.31 17.83
C VAL A 56 27.62 10.16 18.03
N LYS A 57 26.99 11.26 18.43
CA LYS A 57 25.53 11.40 18.59
C LYS A 57 25.00 12.50 17.68
N PHE A 58 23.82 12.27 17.13
CA PHE A 58 23.09 13.21 16.27
C PHE A 58 21.75 13.53 16.96
N GLU A 59 21.58 14.74 17.47
CA GLU A 59 20.39 15.18 18.21
C GLU A 59 19.76 16.39 17.50
N ASP A 60 18.57 16.23 16.90
CA ASP A 60 17.71 17.28 16.30
C ASP A 60 18.40 18.57 15.79
N GLY A 61 19.46 18.42 14.98
CA GLY A 61 20.18 19.52 14.33
C GLY A 61 21.63 19.71 14.79
N ASP A 62 21.98 19.22 15.98
CA ASP A 62 23.30 19.34 16.58
C ASP A 62 24.04 17.99 16.63
N ASN A 63 25.31 18.00 16.26
CA ASN A 63 26.16 16.80 16.20
C ASN A 63 27.20 16.86 17.32
N PHE A 64 27.34 15.79 18.11
CA PHE A 64 28.29 15.73 19.24
C PHE A 64 29.24 14.55 19.08
N VAL A 65 30.51 14.74 19.45
CA VAL A 65 31.55 13.70 19.47
C VAL A 65 32.13 13.58 20.87
N TYR A 66 32.38 12.34 21.31
CA TYR A 66 32.95 12.06 22.62
C TYR A 66 34.48 12.13 22.55
N TYR A 67 35.06 13.25 23.00
CA TYR A 67 36.48 13.54 22.93
C TYR A 67 36.98 13.99 24.31
N ASP A 68 38.12 13.44 24.76
CA ASP A 68 38.74 13.75 26.06
C ASP A 68 37.76 13.63 27.25
N SER A 69 37.00 12.54 27.28
CA SER A 69 36.01 12.21 28.31
C SER A 69 34.78 13.12 28.41
N VAL A 70 34.56 14.02 27.44
CA VAL A 70 33.39 14.93 27.39
C VAL A 70 32.72 14.88 26.01
N TRP A 71 31.42 15.13 25.95
CA TRP A 71 30.69 15.33 24.69
C TRP A 71 30.88 16.78 24.21
N ILE A 72 31.49 16.96 23.04
CA ILE A 72 31.79 18.27 22.46
C ILE A 72 31.03 18.41 21.13
N PRO A 73 30.43 19.57 20.82
CA PRO A 73 29.86 19.83 19.50
C PRO A 73 30.88 19.61 18.38
N LEU A 74 30.42 19.00 17.29
CA LEU A 74 31.26 18.66 16.13
C LEU A 74 31.90 19.92 15.51
N GLU A 75 31.17 21.04 15.53
CA GLU A 75 31.63 22.35 15.06
C GLU A 75 32.84 22.87 15.87
N GLU A 76 32.84 22.67 17.18
CA GLU A 76 33.96 23.04 18.07
C GLU A 76 35.20 22.16 17.88
N ILE A 77 35.03 20.89 17.51
CA ILE A 77 36.18 20.03 17.16
C ILE A 77 36.71 20.35 15.76
N SER A 78 35.82 20.61 14.80
CA SER A 78 36.21 20.94 13.42
C SER A 78 36.97 22.27 13.30
N SER A 79 36.81 23.17 14.28
CA SER A 79 37.52 24.45 14.35
C SER A 79 38.89 24.38 15.04
N LYS A 80 39.24 23.24 15.66
CA LYS A 80 40.59 23.00 16.18
C LYS A 80 41.52 22.57 15.04
N GLY A 81 42.50 23.41 14.70
CA GLY A 81 43.37 23.24 13.52
C GLY A 81 44.29 22.01 13.51
N ASN A 82 44.36 21.25 14.60
CA ASN A 82 45.19 20.06 14.77
C ASN A 82 44.40 18.73 14.72
N ILE A 83 43.12 18.75 14.34
CA ILE A 83 42.26 17.57 14.26
C ILE A 83 41.62 17.46 12.87
N LYS A 84 41.74 16.29 12.24
CA LYS A 84 41.04 15.94 10.98
C LYS A 84 39.93 14.92 11.22
N LEU A 85 38.72 15.27 10.80
CA LEU A 85 37.55 14.40 10.84
C LEU A 85 37.48 13.54 9.57
N GLY A 86 37.34 12.22 9.74
CA GLY A 86 37.29 11.22 8.69
C GLY A 86 35.89 10.64 8.49
N LYS A 87 35.81 9.33 8.23
CA LYS A 87 34.53 8.68 7.90
C LYS A 87 33.69 8.39 9.15
N VAL A 88 32.37 8.46 9.00
CA VAL A 88 31.44 7.94 10.01
C VAL A 88 31.16 6.48 9.71
N ARG A 89 31.31 5.63 10.72
CA ARG A 89 30.96 4.21 10.66
C ARG A 89 29.80 3.92 11.59
N PHE A 90 28.82 3.22 11.04
CA PHE A 90 27.72 2.68 11.81
C PHE A 90 28.17 1.43 12.59
N CYS A 91 28.00 1.44 13.90
CA CYS A 91 28.45 0.34 14.76
C CYS A 91 27.32 -0.61 15.11
N LYS A 92 26.19 -0.08 15.60
CA LYS A 92 25.05 -0.91 16.01
C LYS A 92 23.76 -0.09 16.06
N SER A 93 22.68 -0.72 15.59
CA SER A 93 21.30 -0.35 15.92
C SER A 93 20.59 -1.61 16.39
N LEU A 94 19.50 -1.44 17.14
CA LEU A 94 18.55 -2.50 17.46
C LEU A 94 17.71 -2.92 16.23
N ILE A 95 17.94 -2.30 15.06
CA ILE A 95 17.27 -2.57 13.78
C ILE A 95 18.29 -3.14 12.78
N ALA A 96 17.96 -4.27 12.14
CA ALA A 96 18.81 -4.95 11.16
C ALA A 96 18.86 -4.23 9.80
N ALA A 97 20.00 -4.28 9.12
CA ALA A 97 20.19 -3.72 7.78
C ALA A 97 19.72 -4.68 6.68
N PHE A 98 19.07 -4.13 5.65
CA PHE A 98 18.51 -4.89 4.51
C PHE A 98 19.54 -5.08 3.38
N PRO A 99 19.59 -6.23 2.70
CA PRO A 99 20.35 -6.41 1.48
C PRO A 99 19.67 -5.69 0.31
N SER A 100 20.47 -5.08 -0.55
CA SER A 100 20.03 -4.27 -1.69
C SER A 100 19.21 -5.01 -2.74
N THR A 101 19.13 -6.34 -2.67
CA THR A 101 18.47 -7.20 -3.66
C THR A 101 17.23 -7.94 -3.13
N GLY A 102 16.81 -7.73 -1.88
CA GLY A 102 15.61 -8.38 -1.30
C GLY A 102 15.75 -9.90 -1.09
N TYR A 103 14.63 -10.56 -0.73
CA TYR A 103 14.63 -11.93 -0.19
C TYR A 103 13.68 -12.95 -0.90
N VAL A 104 13.30 -12.79 -2.18
CA VAL A 104 12.35 -13.72 -2.84
C VAL A 104 12.72 -14.06 -4.30
N PRO A 105 12.71 -15.35 -4.72
CA PRO A 105 12.80 -15.78 -6.14
C PRO A 105 11.45 -15.64 -6.87
N LYS A 106 11.43 -15.18 -8.14
CA LYS A 106 10.24 -15.03 -9.01
C LYS A 106 10.05 -16.23 -9.96
N ASP A 107 8.82 -16.68 -10.19
CA ASP A 107 8.46 -17.56 -11.32
C ASP A 107 8.15 -16.69 -12.55
N ASN A 108 8.79 -16.97 -13.69
CA ASN A 108 8.72 -16.16 -14.90
C ASN A 108 8.10 -16.98 -16.07
N TYR A 109 7.05 -16.46 -16.70
CA TYR A 109 6.58 -16.90 -18.03
C TYR A 109 6.72 -15.76 -19.04
N SER A 110 6.70 -16.06 -20.33
CA SER A 110 6.93 -15.09 -21.39
C SER A 110 5.63 -14.49 -21.93
N LYS A 111 5.47 -13.16 -21.93
CA LYS A 111 4.26 -12.51 -22.51
C LYS A 111 4.06 -12.84 -23.99
N ILE A 112 5.16 -12.91 -24.74
CA ILE A 112 5.13 -13.17 -26.18
C ILE A 112 4.72 -14.63 -26.49
N SER A 113 5.02 -15.59 -25.60
CA SER A 113 4.54 -16.96 -25.78
C SER A 113 3.02 -17.03 -25.68
N ILE A 114 2.42 -16.28 -24.74
CA ILE A 114 0.96 -16.23 -24.59
C ILE A 114 0.28 -15.55 -25.80
N GLN A 115 0.83 -14.45 -26.32
CA GLN A 115 0.33 -13.79 -27.53
C GLN A 115 0.23 -14.76 -28.71
N TRP A 116 1.25 -15.61 -28.86
CA TRP A 116 1.28 -16.62 -29.90
C TRP A 116 0.21 -17.71 -29.71
N LEU A 117 0.03 -18.21 -28.48
CA LEU A 117 -0.97 -19.24 -28.18
C LEU A 117 -2.41 -18.74 -28.38
N GLU A 118 -2.72 -17.53 -27.92
CA GLU A 118 -4.02 -16.88 -28.12
C GLU A 118 -4.31 -16.67 -29.62
N TRP A 119 -3.30 -16.28 -30.38
CA TRP A 119 -3.43 -16.14 -31.83
C TRP A 119 -3.73 -17.48 -32.52
N ILE A 120 -3.11 -18.58 -32.07
CA ILE A 120 -3.43 -19.91 -32.59
C ILE A 120 -4.89 -20.25 -32.33
N MET A 121 -5.40 -19.98 -31.12
CA MET A 121 -6.80 -20.23 -30.77
C MET A 121 -7.74 -19.41 -31.65
N GLU A 122 -7.48 -18.11 -31.81
CA GLU A 122 -8.30 -17.22 -32.65
C GLU A 122 -8.27 -17.63 -34.13
N LYS A 123 -7.09 -17.96 -34.67
CA LYS A 123 -6.93 -18.40 -36.06
C LYS A 123 -7.72 -19.68 -36.35
N ASN A 124 -7.68 -20.65 -35.43
CA ASN A 124 -8.44 -21.90 -35.58
C ASN A 124 -9.94 -21.65 -35.46
N LYS A 125 -10.35 -20.79 -34.51
CA LYS A 125 -11.76 -20.41 -34.32
C LYS A 125 -12.36 -19.78 -35.58
N ARG A 126 -11.63 -18.86 -36.25
CA ARG A 126 -12.03 -18.28 -37.55
C ARG A 126 -12.11 -19.32 -38.67
N GLY A 127 -11.31 -20.38 -38.59
CA GLY A 127 -11.32 -21.51 -39.52
C GLY A 127 -12.39 -22.57 -39.23
N GLY A 128 -13.28 -22.36 -38.25
CA GLY A 128 -14.36 -23.28 -37.89
C GLY A 128 -13.96 -24.39 -36.90
N ASN A 129 -12.72 -24.40 -36.40
CA ASN A 129 -12.23 -25.38 -35.43
C ASN A 129 -11.96 -24.71 -34.07
N ASN A 130 -12.71 -25.05 -33.03
CA ASN A 130 -12.51 -24.49 -31.71
C ASN A 130 -11.42 -25.27 -30.94
N VAL A 131 -10.18 -24.80 -31.00
CA VAL A 131 -9.04 -25.35 -30.24
C VAL A 131 -8.93 -24.61 -28.91
N GLN A 132 -8.85 -25.35 -27.81
CA GLN A 132 -8.70 -24.80 -26.46
C GLN A 132 -7.31 -25.17 -25.93
N ILE A 133 -6.43 -24.18 -25.84
CA ILE A 133 -5.06 -24.37 -25.38
C ILE A 133 -4.97 -23.91 -23.92
N GLN A 134 -4.57 -24.80 -23.04
CA GLN A 134 -4.23 -24.49 -21.65
C GLN A 134 -2.84 -23.84 -21.59
N HIS A 135 -2.69 -22.71 -20.91
CA HIS A 135 -1.40 -22.01 -20.73
C HIS A 135 -1.36 -21.27 -19.39
N ALA A 136 -0.25 -20.57 -19.09
CA ALA A 136 -0.01 -19.92 -17.79
C ALA A 136 -1.16 -19.02 -17.29
N LEU A 137 -1.82 -18.28 -18.19
CA LEU A 137 -2.95 -17.40 -17.83
C LEU A 137 -4.29 -18.15 -17.76
N ASN A 138 -4.51 -19.15 -18.63
CA ASN A 138 -5.76 -19.90 -18.74
C ASN A 138 -5.57 -21.36 -18.30
N GLY A 139 -5.78 -21.62 -16.99
CA GLY A 139 -5.65 -22.96 -16.39
C GLY A 139 -4.26 -23.31 -15.83
N GLY A 140 -3.25 -22.46 -16.03
CA GLY A 140 -1.87 -22.70 -15.57
C GLY A 140 -1.10 -23.62 -16.52
N GLU A 141 0.24 -23.62 -16.44
CA GLU A 141 1.06 -24.46 -17.32
C GLU A 141 0.87 -25.95 -17.03
N TYR A 142 0.75 -26.75 -18.08
CA TYR A 142 0.59 -28.19 -17.95
C TYR A 142 1.92 -28.84 -17.57
N LYS A 143 1.94 -29.57 -16.46
CA LYS A 143 3.09 -30.37 -16.02
C LYS A 143 3.09 -31.71 -16.74
N ILE A 144 4.18 -32.01 -17.43
CA ILE A 144 4.34 -33.29 -18.14
C ILE A 144 4.48 -34.42 -17.10
N PRO A 145 3.68 -35.50 -17.18
CA PRO A 145 3.75 -36.63 -16.26
C PRO A 145 5.16 -37.19 -16.13
N ASP A 146 5.53 -37.56 -14.91
CA ASP A 146 6.84 -38.16 -14.57
C ASP A 146 8.06 -37.28 -14.88
N THR A 147 7.86 -35.96 -14.99
CA THR A 147 8.93 -34.98 -15.15
C THR A 147 8.69 -33.75 -14.26
N ASN A 148 9.69 -32.89 -14.14
CA ASN A 148 9.51 -31.56 -13.55
C ASN A 148 9.23 -30.47 -14.60
N TYR A 149 9.00 -30.87 -15.85
CA TYR A 149 8.81 -29.92 -16.95
C TYR A 149 7.37 -29.42 -17.02
N ARG A 150 7.25 -28.13 -17.35
CA ARG A 150 6.01 -27.46 -17.68
C ARG A 150 6.13 -26.93 -19.11
N CYS A 151 5.10 -27.14 -19.92
CA CYS A 151 5.05 -26.63 -21.29
C CYS A 151 4.26 -25.31 -21.36
N ASP A 152 4.59 -24.47 -22.35
CA ASP A 152 3.94 -23.18 -22.54
C ASP A 152 2.44 -23.29 -22.85
N GLY A 153 2.07 -24.27 -23.69
CA GLY A 153 0.69 -24.53 -24.08
C GLY A 153 0.38 -26.03 -24.24
N TYR A 154 -0.81 -26.46 -23.84
CA TYR A 154 -1.29 -27.84 -24.04
C TYR A 154 -2.75 -27.90 -24.49
N ASP A 155 -3.01 -28.61 -25.59
CA ASP A 155 -4.36 -29.00 -26.01
C ASP A 155 -4.58 -30.49 -25.71
N ARG A 156 -5.49 -30.75 -24.76
CA ARG A 156 -5.87 -32.09 -24.31
C ARG A 156 -6.60 -32.90 -25.37
N VAL A 157 -7.37 -32.26 -26.25
CA VAL A 157 -8.21 -32.95 -27.24
C VAL A 157 -7.34 -33.54 -28.35
N SER A 158 -6.41 -32.75 -28.89
CA SER A 158 -5.51 -33.22 -29.94
C SER A 158 -4.23 -33.90 -29.42
N ASN A 159 -4.03 -33.89 -28.10
CA ASN A 159 -2.80 -34.28 -27.40
C ASN A 159 -1.57 -33.56 -27.95
N THR A 160 -1.70 -32.23 -28.12
CA THR A 160 -0.69 -31.37 -28.73
C THR A 160 -0.07 -30.45 -27.68
N ILE A 161 1.27 -30.42 -27.63
CA ILE A 161 2.06 -29.48 -26.85
C ILE A 161 2.54 -28.36 -27.77
N TYR A 162 2.39 -27.12 -27.30
CA TYR A 162 2.89 -25.91 -27.94
C TYR A 162 4.06 -25.38 -27.11
N GLU A 163 5.23 -25.20 -27.74
CA GLU A 163 6.44 -24.70 -27.10
C GLU A 163 6.96 -23.46 -27.83
N PHE A 164 7.21 -22.39 -27.07
CA PHE A 164 7.69 -21.12 -27.61
C PHE A 164 9.16 -20.91 -27.26
N TYR A 165 10.02 -20.88 -28.28
CA TYR A 165 11.45 -20.76 -28.09
C TYR A 165 11.92 -19.31 -28.19
N GLY A 166 12.11 -18.69 -27.02
CA GLY A 166 12.84 -17.43 -26.89
C GLY A 166 14.26 -17.58 -27.43
N CYS A 167 14.67 -16.77 -28.41
CA CYS A 167 15.87 -17.02 -29.21
C CYS A 167 17.14 -17.08 -28.36
N THR A 168 17.24 -16.19 -27.37
CA THR A 168 18.40 -16.05 -26.48
C THR A 168 18.48 -17.17 -25.45
N PHE A 169 17.34 -17.64 -24.96
CA PHE A 169 17.27 -18.68 -23.91
C PHE A 169 17.35 -20.11 -24.47
N HIS A 170 16.99 -20.30 -25.74
CA HIS A 170 16.93 -21.61 -26.40
C HIS A 170 18.01 -21.80 -27.48
N GLY A 171 18.94 -20.86 -27.63
CA GLY A 171 20.12 -21.03 -28.46
C GLY A 171 19.87 -20.99 -29.98
N CYS A 172 18.99 -20.11 -30.46
CA CYS A 172 18.54 -20.07 -31.85
C CYS A 172 19.70 -20.01 -32.86
N THR A 173 19.72 -20.92 -33.84
CA THR A 173 20.75 -21.00 -34.89
C THR A 173 20.69 -19.85 -35.89
N THR A 174 19.51 -19.29 -36.13
CA THR A 174 19.30 -18.17 -37.05
C THR A 174 19.74 -16.83 -36.45
N CYS A 175 19.39 -16.58 -35.18
CA CYS A 175 19.75 -15.32 -34.51
C CYS A 175 21.19 -15.30 -34.02
N PHE A 176 21.76 -16.47 -33.70
CA PHE A 176 23.14 -16.62 -33.23
C PHE A 176 23.88 -17.62 -34.11
N PRO A 177 24.26 -17.24 -35.34
CA PRO A 177 24.90 -18.15 -36.29
C PRO A 177 26.40 -18.38 -36.00
N ASN A 178 27.07 -17.42 -35.36
CA ASN A 178 28.52 -17.43 -35.15
C ASN A 178 28.88 -17.69 -33.68
N ASP A 179 30.09 -18.21 -33.44
CA ASP A 179 30.70 -18.35 -32.11
C ASP A 179 29.83 -19.10 -31.07
N ARG A 180 28.99 -20.02 -31.54
CA ARG A 180 27.95 -20.68 -30.72
C ARG A 180 28.49 -21.48 -29.55
N SER A 181 29.70 -22.03 -29.69
CA SER A 181 30.39 -22.83 -28.66
C SER A 181 31.15 -21.97 -27.64
N THR A 182 31.24 -20.65 -27.84
CA THR A 182 31.96 -19.72 -26.97
C THR A 182 31.08 -18.59 -26.45
N LEU A 183 30.00 -18.26 -27.16
CA LEU A 183 29.02 -17.26 -26.77
C LEU A 183 28.18 -17.76 -25.59
N LEU A 184 28.27 -17.06 -24.46
CA LEU A 184 27.60 -17.43 -23.21
C LEU A 184 26.32 -16.63 -22.98
N HIS A 185 25.28 -17.31 -22.50
CA HIS A 185 24.07 -16.67 -22.05
C HIS A 185 24.30 -15.88 -20.73
N PRO A 186 23.91 -14.59 -20.62
CA PRO A 186 24.27 -13.73 -19.49
C PRO A 186 23.84 -14.24 -18.11
N SER A 187 22.71 -14.94 -18.03
CA SER A 187 22.14 -15.38 -16.74
C SER A 187 22.53 -16.81 -16.36
N THR A 188 22.63 -17.71 -17.34
CA THR A 188 22.86 -19.15 -17.09
C THR A 188 24.32 -19.54 -17.26
N LYS A 189 25.14 -18.68 -17.88
CA LYS A 189 26.56 -18.91 -18.23
C LYS A 189 26.80 -20.17 -19.07
N GLN A 190 25.76 -20.72 -19.70
CA GLN A 190 25.86 -21.82 -20.66
C GLN A 190 26.11 -21.29 -22.05
N THR A 191 26.71 -22.11 -22.93
CA THR A 191 26.90 -21.70 -24.33
C THR A 191 25.58 -21.76 -25.10
N VAL A 192 25.45 -20.94 -26.15
CA VAL A 192 24.28 -20.95 -27.03
C VAL A 192 24.09 -22.32 -27.70
N GLU A 193 25.18 -23.04 -28.00
CA GLU A 193 25.11 -24.41 -28.56
C GLU A 193 24.60 -25.45 -27.54
N GLU A 194 25.00 -25.33 -26.27
CA GLU A 194 24.47 -26.17 -25.20
C GLU A 194 22.97 -25.96 -25.00
N LEU A 195 22.52 -24.70 -24.97
CA LEU A 195 21.10 -24.36 -24.83
C LEU A 195 20.26 -24.91 -25.99
N TYR A 196 20.78 -24.83 -27.21
CA TYR A 196 20.13 -25.42 -28.39
C TYR A 196 20.02 -26.94 -28.27
N THR A 197 21.12 -27.60 -27.89
CA THR A 197 21.16 -29.06 -27.71
C THR A 197 20.15 -29.53 -26.66
N VAL A 198 20.05 -28.82 -25.54
CA VAL A 198 19.06 -29.10 -24.47
C VAL A 198 17.63 -28.91 -25.00
N THR A 199 17.37 -27.84 -25.74
CA THR A 199 16.05 -27.55 -26.33
C THR A 199 15.62 -28.66 -27.29
N MET A 200 16.51 -29.08 -28.20
CA MET A 200 16.22 -30.14 -29.17
C MET A 200 16.05 -31.51 -28.50
N LYS A 201 16.85 -31.80 -27.46
CA LYS A 201 16.69 -33.02 -26.66
C LYS A 201 15.31 -33.08 -26.00
N ARG A 202 14.85 -31.96 -25.43
CA ARG A 202 13.51 -31.84 -24.84
C ARG A 202 12.43 -32.07 -25.89
N GLU A 203 12.52 -31.42 -27.05
CA GLU A 203 11.52 -31.62 -28.12
C GLU A 203 11.42 -33.09 -28.55
N LYS A 204 12.57 -33.76 -28.73
CA LYS A 204 12.63 -35.18 -29.06
C LYS A 204 11.99 -36.06 -27.98
N GLU A 205 12.22 -35.74 -26.72
CA GLU A 205 11.64 -36.46 -25.58
C GLU A 205 10.11 -36.34 -25.56
N LEU A 206 9.57 -35.12 -25.76
CA LEU A 206 8.13 -34.89 -25.82
C LEU A 206 7.47 -35.69 -26.97
N ARG A 207 8.09 -35.70 -28.15
CA ARG A 207 7.62 -36.48 -29.30
C ARG A 207 7.66 -37.99 -29.02
N THR A 208 8.72 -38.48 -28.37
CA THR A 208 8.87 -39.91 -28.01
C THR A 208 7.81 -40.36 -27.01
N ARG A 209 7.37 -39.46 -26.13
CA ARG A 209 6.27 -39.69 -25.17
C ARG A 209 4.86 -39.65 -25.80
N GLY A 210 4.77 -39.52 -27.13
CA GLY A 210 3.50 -39.60 -27.87
C GLY A 210 2.75 -38.29 -28.03
N TYR A 211 3.37 -37.14 -27.69
CA TYR A 211 2.78 -35.83 -27.91
C TYR A 211 3.04 -35.32 -29.33
N LYS A 212 2.05 -34.66 -29.91
CA LYS A 212 2.29 -33.81 -31.09
C LYS A 212 2.92 -32.52 -30.60
N VAL A 213 4.11 -32.15 -31.09
CA VAL A 213 4.79 -30.93 -30.65
C VAL A 213 4.79 -29.89 -31.76
N VAL A 214 4.24 -28.72 -31.47
CA VAL A 214 4.24 -27.53 -32.33
C VAL A 214 5.16 -26.50 -31.69
N THR A 215 6.16 -26.06 -32.44
CA THR A 215 7.16 -25.11 -31.95
C THR A 215 7.07 -23.80 -32.70
N LYS A 216 7.44 -22.71 -32.03
CA LYS A 216 7.59 -21.39 -32.66
C LYS A 216 8.76 -20.65 -32.08
N TRP A 217 9.63 -20.14 -32.93
CA TRP A 217 10.72 -19.28 -32.49
C TRP A 217 10.29 -17.83 -32.37
N GLU A 218 10.86 -17.14 -31.40
CA GLU A 218 10.58 -15.72 -31.13
C GLU A 218 10.79 -14.82 -32.36
N HIS A 219 11.90 -15.00 -33.07
CA HIS A 219 12.18 -14.20 -34.27
C HIS A 219 11.18 -14.46 -35.40
N GLU A 220 10.70 -15.69 -35.55
CA GLU A 220 9.67 -16.03 -36.55
C GLU A 220 8.34 -15.36 -36.19
N PHE A 221 7.97 -15.35 -34.91
CA PHE A 221 6.74 -14.71 -34.47
C PHE A 221 6.79 -13.19 -34.63
N HIS A 222 7.94 -12.56 -34.33
CA HIS A 222 8.15 -11.15 -34.64
C HIS A 222 8.03 -10.84 -36.15
N LEU A 223 8.51 -11.73 -37.02
CA LEU A 223 8.34 -11.58 -38.47
C LEU A 223 6.88 -11.72 -38.89
N ASP A 224 6.15 -12.67 -38.30
CA ASP A 224 4.71 -12.83 -38.55
C ASP A 224 3.93 -11.56 -38.16
N MET A 225 4.25 -10.97 -37.00
CA MET A 225 3.63 -9.72 -36.53
C MET A 225 3.91 -8.53 -37.46
N LYS A 226 5.07 -8.52 -38.14
CA LYS A 226 5.40 -7.49 -39.13
C LYS A 226 4.69 -7.71 -40.48
N ARG A 227 4.40 -8.96 -40.84
CA ARG A 227 3.82 -9.33 -42.15
C ARG A 227 2.31 -9.39 -42.16
N ASN A 228 1.68 -9.59 -41.00
CA ASN A 228 0.25 -9.83 -40.90
C ASN A 228 -0.43 -8.76 -40.01
N ASP A 229 -1.10 -7.81 -40.66
CA ASP A 229 -1.80 -6.71 -39.99
C ASP A 229 -2.96 -7.19 -39.09
N ASN A 230 -3.60 -8.31 -39.43
CA ASN A 230 -4.64 -8.91 -38.60
C ASN A 230 -4.08 -9.48 -37.29
N LEU A 231 -2.93 -10.15 -37.37
CA LEU A 231 -2.21 -10.64 -36.19
C LEU A 231 -1.75 -9.46 -35.33
N ARG A 232 -1.18 -8.42 -35.94
CA ARG A 232 -0.73 -7.23 -35.22
C ARG A 232 -1.88 -6.54 -34.50
N THR A 233 -3.00 -6.31 -35.19
CA THR A 233 -4.19 -5.70 -34.60
C THR A 233 -4.76 -6.56 -33.49
N PHE A 234 -4.79 -7.89 -33.67
CA PHE A 234 -5.21 -8.83 -32.63
C PHE A 234 -4.30 -8.78 -31.42
N VAL A 235 -2.97 -8.75 -31.59
CA VAL A 235 -2.00 -8.66 -30.49
C VAL A 235 -2.09 -7.31 -29.77
N ILE A 236 -2.38 -6.22 -30.47
CA ILE A 236 -2.60 -4.90 -29.85
C ILE A 236 -3.93 -4.86 -29.08
N GLY A 237 -4.97 -5.52 -29.60
CA GLY A 237 -6.28 -5.63 -28.95
C GLY A 237 -6.38 -6.74 -27.89
N LEU A 238 -5.37 -7.61 -27.82
CA LEU A 238 -5.21 -8.62 -26.79
C LEU A 238 -4.84 -7.93 -25.49
N ASP A 239 -5.83 -7.75 -24.62
CA ASP A 239 -5.65 -7.25 -23.27
C ASP A 239 -5.03 -8.33 -22.38
N LEU A 240 -3.79 -8.70 -22.70
CA LEU A 240 -3.00 -9.66 -21.94
C LEU A 240 -2.48 -8.97 -20.68
N HIS A 241 -3.38 -8.82 -19.73
CA HIS A 241 -2.97 -8.66 -18.35
C HIS A 241 -2.27 -9.96 -17.94
N GLU A 242 -1.03 -9.83 -17.46
CA GLU A 242 -0.45 -10.89 -16.64
C GLU A 242 -1.49 -11.29 -15.58
N ARG A 243 -1.53 -12.56 -15.15
CA ARG A 243 -2.23 -12.88 -13.90
C ARG A 243 -1.69 -11.90 -12.88
N LEU A 244 -2.53 -10.94 -12.48
CA LEU A 244 -2.15 -9.86 -11.60
C LEU A 244 -1.44 -10.51 -10.44
N ASN A 245 -0.14 -10.28 -10.34
CA ASN A 245 0.55 -10.53 -9.11
C ASN A 245 0.00 -9.45 -8.18
N PRO A 246 -0.76 -9.79 -7.12
CA PRO A 246 -1.40 -8.79 -6.25
C PRO A 246 -0.40 -7.88 -5.51
N ARG A 247 0.90 -8.07 -5.76
CA ARG A 247 2.02 -7.29 -5.24
C ARG A 247 2.63 -6.35 -6.27
N ASP A 248 2.35 -6.54 -7.55
CA ASP A 248 2.78 -5.64 -8.61
C ASP A 248 1.70 -4.55 -8.75
N ASN A 249 1.78 -3.63 -7.79
CA ASN A 249 1.23 -2.27 -7.81
C ASN A 249 -0.29 -2.07 -7.60
N MET A 250 -0.76 -2.18 -6.34
CA MET A 250 -2.04 -1.58 -5.92
C MET A 250 -2.14 -0.08 -6.24
N SER A 251 -1.01 0.60 -6.45
CA SER A 251 -0.94 2.02 -6.82
C SER A 251 -1.65 2.39 -8.12
N GLU A 252 -1.99 1.41 -8.98
CA GLU A 252 -2.77 1.66 -10.20
C GLU A 252 -4.28 1.80 -9.91
N TYR A 253 -4.74 1.36 -8.73
CA TYR A 253 -6.13 1.41 -8.34
C TYR A 253 -6.38 2.53 -7.32
N PHE A 254 -7.33 3.40 -7.63
CA PHE A 254 -7.88 4.36 -6.68
C PHE A 254 -9.32 3.98 -6.29
N GLY A 255 -9.58 3.62 -5.03
CA GLY A 255 -10.92 3.29 -4.56
C GLY A 255 -10.95 2.35 -3.34
N LEU A 256 -11.82 1.33 -3.38
CA LEU A 256 -11.99 0.35 -2.29
C LEU A 256 -11.59 -1.05 -2.76
N ALA A 257 -10.88 -1.81 -1.92
CA ALA A 257 -10.53 -3.18 -2.22
C ALA A 257 -10.82 -4.12 -1.06
N LYS A 258 -11.50 -5.23 -1.37
CA LYS A 258 -11.71 -6.35 -0.46
C LYS A 258 -10.58 -7.35 -0.64
N ILE A 259 -9.72 -7.47 0.34
CA ILE A 259 -8.49 -8.28 0.25
C ILE A 259 -8.29 -9.15 1.49
N LYS A 260 -7.51 -10.21 1.30
CA LYS A 260 -6.84 -10.95 2.37
C LYS A 260 -5.39 -10.50 2.41
N ILE A 261 -4.97 -9.99 3.55
CA ILE A 261 -3.65 -9.41 3.75
C ILE A 261 -3.00 -9.95 5.01
N LEU A 262 -1.72 -10.31 4.91
CA LEU A 262 -0.91 -10.82 6.00
C LEU A 262 -0.12 -9.67 6.62
N PRO A 263 -0.38 -9.32 7.90
CA PRO A 263 0.43 -8.34 8.60
C PRO A 263 1.85 -8.86 8.88
N PRO A 264 2.87 -7.99 8.92
CA PRO A 264 4.20 -8.35 9.42
C PRO A 264 4.16 -8.66 10.92
N ARG A 265 5.17 -9.38 11.43
CA ARG A 265 5.32 -9.59 12.87
C ARG A 265 6.04 -8.40 13.51
N GLY A 266 5.67 -8.04 14.74
CA GLY A 266 6.39 -7.04 15.55
C GLY A 266 6.27 -5.60 15.06
N LEU A 267 5.26 -5.27 14.24
CA LEU A 267 5.03 -3.89 13.81
C LEU A 267 4.41 -3.07 14.95
N TYR A 268 5.11 -2.04 15.40
CA TYR A 268 4.72 -1.24 16.55
C TYR A 268 3.41 -0.46 16.35
N HIS A 269 3.20 0.08 15.14
CA HIS A 269 1.96 0.75 14.75
C HIS A 269 1.29 -0.01 13.60
N PRO A 270 0.34 -0.91 13.92
CA PRO A 270 -0.42 -1.60 12.89
C PRO A 270 -1.26 -0.59 12.09
N VAL A 271 -1.32 -0.80 10.78
CA VAL A 271 -1.87 0.18 9.83
C VAL A 271 -3.35 -0.06 9.59
N LEU A 272 -3.72 -1.33 9.37
CA LEU A 272 -5.06 -1.67 8.93
C LEU A 272 -6.00 -1.91 10.10
N PRO A 273 -7.17 -1.26 10.11
CA PRO A 273 -8.19 -1.53 11.11
C PRO A 273 -8.86 -2.88 10.85
N TYR A 274 -9.22 -3.56 11.93
CA TYR A 274 -9.98 -4.80 11.94
C TYR A 274 -11.04 -4.75 13.04
N SER A 275 -12.30 -4.93 12.67
CA SER A 275 -13.41 -4.93 13.62
C SER A 275 -13.64 -6.34 14.15
N SER A 276 -13.60 -6.49 15.47
CA SER A 276 -13.85 -7.77 16.14
C SER A 276 -14.50 -7.54 17.51
N ASN A 277 -15.47 -8.39 17.86
CA ASN A 277 -16.28 -8.28 19.08
C ASN A 277 -16.90 -6.89 19.28
N GLY A 278 -17.36 -6.24 18.20
CA GLY A 278 -17.97 -4.92 18.24
C GLY A 278 -17.01 -3.76 18.49
N LYS A 279 -15.69 -3.99 18.51
CA LYS A 279 -14.65 -2.96 18.67
C LYS A 279 -13.75 -2.88 17.45
N LEU A 280 -13.38 -1.66 17.07
CA LEU A 280 -12.35 -1.41 16.07
C LEU A 280 -10.97 -1.58 16.72
N LYS A 281 -10.18 -2.52 16.21
CA LYS A 281 -8.83 -2.84 16.69
C LYS A 281 -7.84 -2.64 15.55
N PHE A 282 -6.56 -2.48 15.87
CA PHE A 282 -5.46 -2.46 14.89
C PHE A 282 -4.51 -3.63 15.18
N PRO A 283 -4.86 -4.87 14.82
CA PRO A 283 -4.07 -6.04 15.18
C PRO A 283 -3.11 -6.50 14.06
N LEU A 284 -2.09 -7.27 14.45
CA LEU A 284 -1.21 -7.99 13.51
C LEU A 284 -1.59 -9.47 13.33
N CYS A 285 -2.65 -9.91 14.02
CA CYS A 285 -3.18 -11.25 13.96
C CYS A 285 -4.69 -11.20 14.15
N ARG A 286 -5.43 -11.72 13.16
CA ARG A 286 -6.89 -11.89 13.23
C ARG A 286 -7.31 -12.70 14.45
N GLN A 287 -6.78 -13.92 14.58
CA GLN A 287 -7.19 -14.84 15.64
C GLN A 287 -6.92 -14.31 17.05
N CYS A 288 -5.76 -13.69 17.30
CA CYS A 288 -5.48 -13.08 18.60
C CYS A 288 -6.40 -11.89 18.89
N ALA A 289 -6.79 -11.13 17.86
CA ALA A 289 -7.73 -10.03 18.02
C ALA A 289 -9.15 -10.52 18.36
N ASP A 290 -9.55 -11.65 17.78
CA ASP A 290 -10.84 -12.30 18.03
C ASP A 290 -10.91 -12.93 19.42
N THR A 291 -9.85 -13.61 19.86
CA THR A 291 -9.77 -14.25 21.18
C THR A 291 -9.34 -13.31 22.30
N GLU A 292 -8.97 -12.07 21.97
CA GLU A 292 -8.47 -11.06 22.91
C GLU A 292 -7.28 -11.55 23.75
N SER A 293 -6.41 -12.36 23.12
CA SER A 293 -5.24 -12.93 23.79
C SER A 293 -4.17 -11.87 24.06
N ALA A 294 -3.72 -11.79 25.31
CA ALA A 294 -2.58 -10.96 25.73
C ALA A 294 -1.22 -11.68 25.63
N ALA A 295 -1.21 -12.96 25.26
CA ALA A 295 0.00 -13.77 25.14
C ALA A 295 0.75 -13.48 23.83
N SER A 296 2.03 -13.89 23.77
CA SER A 296 2.81 -13.81 22.54
C SER A 296 2.17 -14.66 21.44
N CYS A 297 2.03 -14.07 20.25
CA CYS A 297 1.31 -14.68 19.13
C CYS A 297 2.09 -15.84 18.51
N THR A 298 1.58 -17.07 18.64
CA THR A 298 2.12 -18.29 18.02
C THR A 298 1.34 -18.73 16.77
N CYS A 299 0.30 -17.99 16.38
CA CYS A 299 -0.56 -18.31 15.24
C CYS A 299 0.21 -18.41 13.92
N SER A 300 -0.27 -19.27 13.02
CA SER A 300 0.21 -19.41 11.65
C SER A 300 -0.09 -18.18 10.80
N ASP A 301 0.56 -18.04 9.65
CA ASP A 301 0.31 -16.91 8.75
C ASP A 301 -1.12 -16.91 8.17
N GLU A 302 -1.72 -18.09 8.01
CA GLU A 302 -3.11 -18.23 7.57
C GLU A 302 -4.09 -17.70 8.62
N GLU A 303 -3.87 -18.04 9.90
CA GLU A 303 -4.68 -17.59 11.03
C GLU A 303 -4.52 -16.09 11.32
N ARG A 304 -3.33 -15.55 11.05
CA ARG A 304 -3.00 -14.14 11.25
C ARG A 304 -3.60 -13.23 10.19
N SER A 305 -3.79 -13.75 8.99
CA SER A 305 -4.24 -12.98 7.83
C SER A 305 -5.58 -12.30 8.09
N LEU A 306 -5.62 -10.99 7.85
CA LEU A 306 -6.83 -10.18 7.95
C LEU A 306 -7.60 -10.28 6.64
N ILE A 307 -8.93 -10.35 6.73
CA ILE A 307 -9.83 -10.22 5.58
C ILE A 307 -10.72 -9.02 5.86
N GLY A 308 -10.74 -8.07 4.93
CA GLY A 308 -11.47 -6.83 5.10
C GLY A 308 -11.53 -6.03 3.81
N THR A 309 -12.24 -4.90 3.89
CA THR A 309 -12.36 -3.93 2.80
C THR A 309 -11.72 -2.64 3.28
N TRP A 310 -10.73 -2.15 2.54
CA TRP A 310 -9.98 -0.94 2.88
C TRP A 310 -9.83 -0.04 1.66
N CYS A 311 -9.55 1.24 1.88
CA CYS A 311 -9.26 2.17 0.81
C CYS A 311 -7.86 1.87 0.23
N THR A 312 -7.68 2.02 -1.08
CA THR A 312 -6.39 1.72 -1.73
C THR A 312 -5.21 2.52 -1.15
N PRO A 313 -5.34 3.81 -0.75
CA PRO A 313 -4.23 4.51 -0.10
C PRO A 313 -3.82 3.91 1.26
N GLU A 314 -4.76 3.34 2.02
CA GLU A 314 -4.44 2.67 3.30
C GLU A 314 -3.69 1.36 3.04
N ILE A 315 -4.08 0.64 1.98
CA ILE A 315 -3.43 -0.60 1.54
C ILE A 315 -2.00 -0.29 1.08
N ASP A 316 -1.78 0.79 0.33
CA ASP A 316 -0.44 1.20 -0.12
C ASP A 316 0.49 1.48 1.05
N ILE A 317 0.00 2.18 2.08
CA ILE A 317 0.76 2.42 3.32
C ILE A 317 1.03 1.08 4.02
N ALA A 318 0.04 0.18 4.10
CA ALA A 318 0.23 -1.13 4.70
C ALA A 318 1.31 -1.94 3.97
N LEU A 319 1.29 -1.95 2.63
CA LEU A 319 2.32 -2.58 1.81
C LEU A 319 3.71 -1.99 2.08
N MET A 320 3.83 -0.65 2.15
CA MET A 320 5.08 0.03 2.54
C MET A 320 5.56 -0.36 3.94
N LYS A 321 4.64 -0.65 4.87
CA LYS A 321 4.95 -1.14 6.22
C LYS A 321 5.19 -2.66 6.30
N GLY A 322 5.26 -3.36 5.17
CA GLY A 322 5.63 -4.77 5.08
C GLY A 322 4.46 -5.76 5.15
N TYR A 323 3.22 -5.29 5.00
CA TYR A 323 2.08 -6.19 4.82
C TYR A 323 2.18 -6.88 3.47
N LYS A 324 1.71 -8.13 3.40
CA LYS A 324 1.72 -8.92 2.18
C LYS A 324 0.31 -9.27 1.78
N ILE A 325 -0.11 -8.82 0.60
CA ILE A 325 -1.39 -9.26 0.04
C ILE A 325 -1.29 -10.76 -0.28
N SER A 326 -2.25 -11.51 0.24
CA SER A 326 -2.38 -12.95 0.01
C SER A 326 -3.40 -13.24 -1.08
N LYS A 327 -4.52 -12.50 -1.10
CA LYS A 327 -5.59 -12.66 -2.10
C LYS A 327 -6.39 -11.36 -2.25
N ILE A 328 -6.73 -10.99 -3.46
CA ILE A 328 -7.71 -9.92 -3.74
C ILE A 328 -9.03 -10.61 -4.09
N TYR A 329 -10.13 -10.16 -3.49
CA TYR A 329 -11.47 -10.66 -3.80
C TYR A 329 -12.19 -9.75 -4.78
N GLU A 330 -12.12 -8.43 -4.55
CA GLU A 330 -12.89 -7.44 -5.30
C GLU A 330 -12.21 -6.08 -5.19
N VAL A 331 -12.27 -5.28 -6.26
CA VAL A 331 -11.75 -3.90 -6.31
C VAL A 331 -12.78 -3.01 -6.98
N TYR A 332 -13.21 -1.97 -6.27
CA TYR A 332 -14.00 -0.87 -6.79
C TYR A 332 -13.05 0.27 -7.14
N HIS A 333 -12.80 0.44 -8.43
CA HIS A 333 -11.90 1.45 -8.94
C HIS A 333 -12.65 2.65 -9.50
N SER A 334 -12.27 3.84 -9.05
CA SER A 334 -12.67 5.12 -9.63
C SER A 334 -11.66 5.56 -10.67
N GLN A 335 -12.10 5.73 -11.92
CA GLN A 335 -11.25 6.15 -13.05
C GLN A 335 -10.62 7.53 -12.85
N GLU A 336 -11.35 8.41 -12.17
CA GLU A 336 -10.90 9.76 -11.86
C GLU A 336 -10.63 9.90 -10.36
N SER A 337 -9.55 10.60 -10.04
CA SER A 337 -9.22 10.99 -8.69
C SER A 337 -8.75 12.45 -8.67
N THR A 338 -9.09 13.17 -7.60
CA THR A 338 -8.58 14.52 -7.36
C THR A 338 -7.86 14.53 -6.02
N LYS A 339 -6.66 15.10 -6.02
CA LYS A 339 -5.84 15.26 -4.82
C LYS A 339 -5.50 16.74 -4.70
N TYR A 340 -5.67 17.28 -3.49
CA TYR A 340 -5.22 18.63 -3.18
C TYR A 340 -3.69 18.67 -3.25
N ASN A 341 -3.13 19.64 -3.98
CA ASN A 341 -1.70 19.88 -4.05
C ASN A 341 -1.33 21.03 -3.11
N PRO A 342 -0.62 20.77 -1.99
CA PRO A 342 -0.24 21.83 -1.04
C PRO A 342 0.68 22.90 -1.63
N ALA A 343 1.50 22.54 -2.64
CA ALA A 343 2.47 23.45 -3.24
C ALA A 343 1.81 24.45 -4.20
N SER A 344 0.89 23.98 -5.06
CA SER A 344 0.14 24.86 -5.97
C SER A 344 -1.13 25.45 -5.35
N ARG A 345 -1.57 24.93 -4.19
CA ARG A 345 -2.83 25.28 -3.51
C ARG A 345 -4.08 25.06 -4.37
N GLU A 346 -3.97 24.14 -5.32
CA GLU A 346 -5.03 23.82 -6.29
C GLU A 346 -5.45 22.35 -6.20
N GLY A 347 -6.64 22.06 -6.72
CA GLY A 347 -7.24 20.73 -6.70
C GLY A 347 -8.01 20.42 -5.42
N GLY A 348 -8.45 19.16 -5.27
CA GLY A 348 -9.22 18.71 -4.12
C GLY A 348 -10.67 19.20 -4.11
N LEU A 349 -11.62 18.28 -4.35
CA LEU A 349 -13.05 18.57 -4.44
C LEU A 349 -13.60 19.37 -3.24
N PHE A 350 -13.03 19.16 -2.06
CA PHE A 350 -13.51 19.76 -0.80
C PHE A 350 -12.56 20.83 -0.22
N ALA A 351 -11.47 21.17 -0.92
CA ALA A 351 -10.46 22.10 -0.40
C ALA A 351 -11.09 23.46 -0.04
N GLY A 352 -11.94 24.02 -0.91
CA GLY A 352 -12.63 25.29 -0.62
C GLY A 352 -13.54 25.23 0.61
N TYR A 353 -14.29 24.14 0.78
CA TYR A 353 -15.16 23.93 1.96
C TYR A 353 -14.34 23.84 3.24
N VAL A 354 -13.29 23.00 3.25
CA VAL A 354 -12.42 22.78 4.40
C VAL A 354 -11.69 24.07 4.77
N ASN A 355 -11.12 24.77 3.79
CA ASN A 355 -10.38 26.02 4.01
C ASN A 355 -11.30 27.12 4.58
N MET A 356 -12.53 27.23 4.09
CA MET A 356 -13.51 28.20 4.62
C MET A 356 -13.81 27.95 6.10
N PHE A 357 -14.14 26.71 6.48
CA PHE A 357 -14.49 26.41 7.87
C PHE A 357 -13.28 26.35 8.81
N LEU A 358 -12.09 25.98 8.31
CA LEU A 358 -10.84 26.13 9.06
C LEU A 358 -10.53 27.59 9.34
N LYS A 359 -10.68 28.48 8.34
CA LYS A 359 -10.55 29.94 8.51
C LYS A 359 -11.47 30.45 9.62
N ILE A 360 -12.78 30.20 9.51
CA ILE A 360 -13.77 30.65 10.50
C ILE A 360 -13.46 30.09 11.89
N LYS A 361 -13.09 28.81 11.96
CA LYS A 361 -12.74 28.14 13.23
C LYS A 361 -11.50 28.77 13.87
N GLN A 362 -10.50 29.15 13.08
CA GLN A 362 -9.27 29.75 13.57
C GLN A 362 -9.50 31.21 14.00
N GLU A 363 -10.17 32.01 13.18
CA GLU A 363 -10.56 33.39 13.52
C GLU A 363 -11.39 33.46 14.81
N ALA A 364 -12.36 32.56 14.95
CA ALA A 364 -13.21 32.46 16.15
C ALA A 364 -12.45 31.96 17.41
N SER A 365 -11.22 31.47 17.28
CA SER A 365 -10.40 31.06 18.43
C SER A 365 -9.74 32.25 19.13
N GLY A 366 -9.61 33.38 18.43
CA GLY A 366 -8.78 34.50 18.85
C GLY A 366 -7.29 34.22 18.67
N PHE A 367 -6.47 35.22 19.01
CA PHE A 367 -5.01 35.06 19.00
C PHE A 367 -4.54 34.11 20.11
N PRO A 368 -3.44 33.38 19.89
CA PRO A 368 -2.76 32.63 20.94
C PRO A 368 -2.36 33.54 22.12
N THR A 369 -2.25 32.97 23.32
CA THR A 369 -1.86 33.71 24.53
C THR A 369 -0.44 34.28 24.48
N ASN A 370 0.40 33.78 23.57
CA ASN A 370 1.77 34.22 23.32
C ASN A 370 1.89 35.26 22.19
N CYS A 371 0.77 35.84 21.73
CA CYS A 371 0.74 36.88 20.70
C CYS A 371 0.07 38.14 21.27
N GLU A 372 0.84 38.94 22.02
CA GLU A 372 0.36 40.19 22.64
C GLU A 372 0.71 41.41 21.80
N THR A 373 1.87 41.38 21.11
CA THR A 373 2.35 42.50 20.29
C THR A 373 1.73 42.51 18.89
N GLU A 374 1.72 43.69 18.26
CA GLU A 374 1.22 43.83 16.88
C GLU A 374 2.13 43.12 15.86
N GLU A 375 3.43 42.99 16.13
CA GLU A 375 4.33 42.18 15.31
C GLU A 375 3.97 40.68 15.41
N GLU A 376 3.77 40.14 16.61
CA GLU A 376 3.42 38.73 16.83
C GLU A 376 2.08 38.34 16.18
N LYS A 377 1.08 39.22 16.24
CA LYS A 377 -0.22 38.97 15.59
C LYS A 377 -0.10 38.91 14.08
N ARG A 378 0.74 39.77 13.48
CA ARG A 378 1.01 39.76 12.03
C ARG A 378 1.82 38.54 11.63
N ASP A 379 2.82 38.17 12.43
CA ASP A 379 3.63 36.97 12.21
C ASP A 379 2.75 35.72 12.26
N TYR A 380 1.88 35.60 13.27
CA TYR A 380 0.91 34.51 13.37
C TYR A 380 0.04 34.33 12.13
N ILE A 381 -0.51 35.42 11.58
CA ILE A 381 -1.32 35.37 10.34
C ILE A 381 -0.47 34.89 9.16
N LYS A 382 0.76 35.40 9.05
CA LYS A 382 1.69 35.03 7.99
C LYS A 382 2.09 33.56 8.07
N THR A 383 2.48 33.07 9.25
CA THR A 383 2.82 31.66 9.49
C THR A 383 1.64 30.74 9.20
N TYR A 384 0.42 31.15 9.53
CA TYR A 384 -0.79 30.37 9.22
C TYR A 384 -1.04 30.30 7.71
N GLU A 385 -0.85 31.40 6.99
CA GLU A 385 -0.95 31.43 5.53
C GLU A 385 0.17 30.63 4.86
N GLU A 386 1.38 30.61 5.41
CA GLU A 386 2.52 29.81 4.91
C GLU A 386 2.29 28.31 5.11
N ASN A 387 1.86 27.89 6.31
CA ASN A 387 1.70 26.48 6.66
C ASN A 387 0.41 25.85 6.12
N GLU A 388 -0.72 26.54 6.28
CA GLU A 388 -2.05 25.98 5.96
C GLU A 388 -2.57 26.49 4.61
N GLY A 389 -1.96 27.54 4.03
CA GLY A 389 -2.42 28.15 2.80
C GLY A 389 -3.68 29.01 2.94
N ILE A 390 -4.09 29.32 4.17
CA ILE A 390 -5.33 30.01 4.50
C ILE A 390 -5.03 31.41 5.01
N LYS A 391 -5.52 32.43 4.31
CA LYS A 391 -5.38 33.82 4.73
C LYS A 391 -6.46 34.20 5.75
N LEU A 392 -6.04 34.53 6.97
CA LEU A 392 -6.92 35.00 8.06
C LEU A 392 -7.16 36.52 7.95
N ASP A 393 -8.36 36.97 8.30
CA ASP A 393 -8.71 38.40 8.34
C ASP A 393 -8.43 38.94 9.76
N TYR A 394 -7.45 39.83 9.91
CA TYR A 394 -7.03 40.38 11.20
C TYR A 394 -8.20 40.87 12.06
N ASP A 395 -9.12 41.64 11.48
CA ASP A 395 -10.26 42.25 12.18
C ASP A 395 -11.31 41.23 12.65
N LYS A 396 -11.30 40.00 12.10
CA LYS A 396 -12.23 38.93 12.45
C LYS A 396 -11.66 37.97 13.48
N ILE A 397 -10.38 38.09 13.85
CA ILE A 397 -9.74 37.23 14.85
C ILE A 397 -10.22 37.66 16.25
N VAL A 398 -11.39 37.16 16.63
CA VAL A 398 -12.06 37.48 17.89
C VAL A 398 -12.55 36.18 18.52
N LYS A 399 -12.24 36.00 19.81
CA LYS A 399 -12.64 34.81 20.56
C LYS A 399 -14.17 34.68 20.62
N ASN A 400 -14.70 33.74 19.86
CA ASN A 400 -16.13 33.44 19.77
C ASN A 400 -16.34 31.92 19.89
N LYS A 401 -16.67 31.46 21.11
CA LYS A 401 -16.87 30.04 21.41
C LYS A 401 -18.00 29.41 20.59
N GLY A 402 -19.08 30.14 20.32
CA GLY A 402 -20.24 29.66 19.56
C GLY A 402 -19.88 29.43 18.10
N LEU A 403 -19.30 30.45 17.45
CA LEU A 403 -18.91 30.37 16.05
C LEU A 403 -17.82 29.32 15.81
N ARG A 404 -16.84 29.21 16.73
CA ARG A 404 -15.84 28.15 16.68
C ARG A 404 -16.46 26.76 16.73
N SER A 405 -17.46 26.57 17.59
CA SER A 405 -18.16 25.30 17.75
C SER A 405 -18.96 24.95 16.50
N LEU A 406 -19.64 25.93 15.90
CA LEU A 406 -20.37 25.76 14.64
C LEU A 406 -19.43 25.38 13.49
N ALA A 407 -18.31 26.09 13.32
CA ALA A 407 -17.34 25.80 12.27
C ALA A 407 -16.71 24.40 12.43
N LYS A 408 -16.39 24.01 13.67
CA LYS A 408 -15.95 22.63 13.97
C LYS A 408 -17.02 21.60 13.64
N LEU A 409 -18.28 21.87 13.98
CA LEU A 409 -19.40 20.98 13.66
C LEU A 409 -19.56 20.81 12.14
N CYS A 410 -19.43 21.87 11.35
CA CYS A 410 -19.48 21.79 9.89
C CYS A 410 -18.35 20.89 9.34
N LEU A 411 -17.11 21.05 9.83
CA LEU A 411 -15.99 20.20 9.45
C LEU A 411 -16.23 18.71 9.79
N ASP A 412 -16.71 18.43 11.01
CA ASP A 412 -16.89 17.06 11.50
C ASP A 412 -18.13 16.38 10.86
N SER A 413 -19.25 17.10 10.72
CA SER A 413 -20.53 16.58 10.20
C SER A 413 -20.50 16.31 8.70
N PHE A 414 -19.69 17.05 7.94
CA PHE A 414 -19.54 16.84 6.50
C PHE A 414 -19.08 15.42 6.18
N GLY A 415 -17.99 14.97 6.82
CA GLY A 415 -17.49 13.59 6.66
C GLY A 415 -18.49 12.54 7.18
N GLY A 416 -19.15 12.83 8.30
CA GLY A 416 -20.18 11.94 8.87
C GLY A 416 -21.38 11.70 7.93
N LYS A 417 -21.73 12.68 7.08
CA LYS A 417 -22.85 12.56 6.13
C LYS A 417 -22.57 11.54 5.03
N PHE A 418 -21.34 11.48 4.51
CA PHE A 418 -20.93 10.46 3.53
C PHE A 418 -20.85 9.05 4.15
N GLY A 419 -20.50 8.96 5.43
CA GLY A 419 -20.51 7.71 6.19
C GLY A 419 -21.86 7.35 6.82
N GLN A 420 -22.95 8.04 6.44
CA GLN A 420 -24.25 7.83 7.07
C GLN A 420 -24.76 6.42 6.75
N ARG A 421 -25.14 5.68 7.79
CA ARG A 421 -25.77 4.36 7.65
C ARG A 421 -27.14 4.51 6.97
N LEU A 422 -27.33 3.84 5.85
CA LEU A 422 -28.58 3.85 5.09
C LEU A 422 -29.69 3.04 5.78
N GLY A 423 -29.35 1.88 6.37
CA GLY A 423 -30.32 0.98 7.01
C GLY A 423 -30.66 1.31 8.48
N LEU A 424 -30.67 2.59 8.88
CA LEU A 424 -31.07 2.96 10.24
C LEU A 424 -32.55 2.64 10.48
N LYS A 425 -32.86 2.15 11.68
CA LYS A 425 -34.24 1.90 12.09
C LYS A 425 -34.98 3.24 12.16
N GLN A 426 -36.02 3.38 11.35
CA GLN A 426 -36.94 4.49 11.39
C GLN A 426 -38.16 4.10 12.21
N SER A 427 -38.76 5.08 12.87
CA SER A 427 -40.04 4.91 13.52
C SER A 427 -40.98 6.03 13.12
N GLN A 428 -42.21 5.65 12.79
CA GLN A 428 -43.25 6.58 12.38
C GLN A 428 -44.53 6.28 13.16
N PHE A 429 -45.23 7.33 13.55
CA PHE A 429 -46.57 7.24 14.12
C PHE A 429 -47.57 7.39 12.99
N MET A 430 -48.56 6.51 12.96
CA MET A 430 -49.59 6.44 11.94
C MET A 430 -50.96 6.51 12.60
N HIS A 431 -51.82 7.37 12.07
CA HIS A 431 -53.22 7.42 12.47
C HIS A 431 -54.07 6.46 11.61
N GLU A 432 -55.22 6.01 12.12
CA GLU A 432 -56.15 5.12 11.39
C GLU A 432 -56.52 5.66 10.00
N SER A 433 -56.66 6.98 9.85
CA SER A 433 -56.92 7.65 8.58
C SER A 433 -55.80 7.50 7.53
N GLU A 434 -54.64 6.97 7.91
CA GLU A 434 -53.47 6.78 7.04
C GLU A 434 -53.22 5.29 6.72
N GLU A 435 -54.24 4.43 6.86
CA GLU A 435 -54.16 2.99 6.60
C GLU A 435 -53.56 2.64 5.23
N GLU A 436 -53.86 3.42 4.19
CA GLU A 436 -53.35 3.18 2.83
C GLU A 436 -51.82 3.33 2.77
N TYR A 437 -51.25 4.23 3.57
CA TYR A 437 -49.81 4.41 3.67
C TYR A 437 -49.16 3.25 4.42
N LEU A 438 -49.86 2.65 5.38
CA LEU A 438 -49.38 1.48 6.12
C LEU A 438 -49.25 0.30 5.17
N PHE A 439 -50.26 0.05 4.35
CA PHE A 439 -50.21 -1.01 3.35
C PHE A 439 -49.11 -0.76 2.30
N LYS A 440 -48.86 0.50 1.90
CA LYS A 440 -47.71 0.84 1.03
C LYS A 440 -46.38 0.50 1.68
N ILE A 441 -46.19 0.74 2.98
CA ILE A 441 -44.96 0.35 3.69
C ILE A 441 -44.84 -1.17 3.81
N LEU A 442 -45.93 -1.87 4.13
CA LEU A 442 -45.94 -3.33 4.29
C LEU A 442 -45.69 -4.07 2.98
N THR A 443 -46.09 -3.48 1.85
CA THR A 443 -45.95 -4.08 0.51
C THR A 443 -44.69 -3.65 -0.22
N ASP A 444 -43.98 -2.61 0.24
CA ASP A 444 -42.73 -2.16 -0.37
C ASP A 444 -41.59 -3.13 -0.03
N PRO A 445 -41.06 -3.90 -1.01
CA PRO A 445 -40.00 -4.87 -0.76
C PRO A 445 -38.69 -4.22 -0.32
N ARG A 446 -38.54 -2.91 -0.50
CA ARG A 446 -37.37 -2.13 -0.05
C ARG A 446 -37.43 -1.79 1.43
N LYS A 447 -38.58 -1.99 2.08
CA LYS A 447 -38.79 -1.66 3.50
C LYS A 447 -38.96 -2.93 4.30
N LYS A 448 -38.03 -3.18 5.22
CA LYS A 448 -38.12 -4.30 6.14
C LYS A 448 -38.74 -3.85 7.45
N LEU A 449 -39.96 -4.31 7.71
CA LEU A 449 -40.67 -4.04 8.95
C LEU A 449 -40.05 -4.87 10.10
N HIS A 450 -39.85 -4.24 11.25
CA HIS A 450 -39.31 -4.90 12.44
C HIS A 450 -40.37 -5.09 13.52
N ASN A 451 -41.17 -4.05 13.78
CA ASN A 451 -42.13 -4.07 14.87
C ASN A 451 -43.28 -3.09 14.64
N PHE A 452 -44.40 -3.33 15.30
CA PHE A 452 -45.51 -2.40 15.41
C PHE A 452 -46.01 -2.34 16.85
N HIS A 453 -46.33 -1.15 17.31
CA HIS A 453 -46.81 -0.89 18.66
C HIS A 453 -48.09 -0.06 18.56
N ILE A 454 -49.21 -0.65 18.96
CA ILE A 454 -50.48 0.09 19.08
C ILE A 454 -50.39 0.92 20.35
N ILE A 455 -50.49 2.25 20.21
CA ILE A 455 -50.37 3.19 21.35
C ILE A 455 -51.75 3.53 21.87
N THR A 456 -52.66 3.86 20.96
CA THR A 456 -54.07 4.11 21.24
C THR A 456 -54.92 3.38 20.21
N LYS A 457 -56.25 3.41 20.40
CA LYS A 457 -57.19 2.84 19.43
C LYS A 457 -57.03 3.40 18.00
N ASP A 458 -56.55 4.63 17.86
CA ASP A 458 -56.49 5.34 16.59
C ASP A 458 -55.04 5.58 16.10
N ILE A 459 -54.01 5.23 16.91
CA ILE A 459 -52.59 5.51 16.60
C ILE A 459 -51.72 4.26 16.81
N MET A 460 -50.93 3.95 15.78
CA MET A 460 -49.93 2.90 15.79
C MET A 460 -48.55 3.44 15.46
N ARG A 461 -47.52 3.00 16.18
CA ARG A 461 -46.12 3.23 15.86
C ARG A 461 -45.56 2.04 15.11
N ILE A 462 -45.04 2.27 13.92
CA ILE A 462 -44.34 1.27 13.12
C ILE A 462 -42.84 1.51 13.17
N GLU A 463 -42.06 0.44 13.21
CA GLU A 463 -40.61 0.47 13.13
C GLU A 463 -40.13 -0.34 11.92
N TRP A 464 -39.35 0.28 11.05
CA TRP A 464 -38.88 -0.31 9.79
C TRP A 464 -37.46 0.18 9.45
N ASN A 465 -36.77 -0.48 8.54
CA ASN A 465 -35.54 0.05 7.93
C ASN A 465 -35.55 -0.18 6.41
N GLU A 466 -34.77 0.62 5.69
CA GLU A 466 -34.51 0.37 4.27
C GLU A 466 -33.61 -0.86 4.13
N ASP A 467 -33.95 -1.75 3.21
CA ASP A 467 -33.13 -2.90 2.84
C ASP A 467 -31.94 -2.38 2.01
N PRO A 468 -30.69 -2.57 2.49
CA PRO A 468 -29.51 -2.05 1.80
C PRO A 468 -29.19 -2.76 0.48
N LEU A 469 -29.91 -3.83 0.11
CA LEU A 469 -29.74 -4.54 -1.15
C LEU A 469 -30.58 -3.98 -2.31
N PHE A 470 -31.47 -3.02 -2.04
CA PHE A 470 -32.36 -2.41 -3.04
C PHE A 470 -32.07 -0.93 -3.32
#